data_AF-A0A938C571-F1
#
_entry.id   AF-A0A938C571-F1
#
_cell.length_a   1.000
_cell.length_b   1.000
_cell.length_c   1.000
_cell.angle_alpha   90.00
_cell.angle_beta   90.00
_cell.angle_gamma   90.00
#
_symmetry.space_group_name_H-M   'P 1'
#
loop_
_entity.id
_entity.type
_entity.pdbx_description
1 polymer ?
#
loop_
_entity_poly.entity_id
_entity_poly.type
_entity_poly.pdbx_seq_one_letter_code
_entity_poly.pdbx_strand_id
1 'polypeptide(L)'
;MERRKLSGGRLVGAAYDAMDRRLEIEFSGGEVKAFKDVPAEVWRRLVAAPNPAVFYADRIEEEYVTERGRVVRAADARARLDSLFGKPDRNS
;
A
#
# COMPACT_ATOMS: atom_id res chain seq x y z
N MET A 1 -1.82 5.69 9.47
CA MET A 1 -1.45 4.52 8.64
C MET A 1 -1.26 3.24 9.45
N GLU A 2 -2.15 2.27 9.27
CA GLU A 2 -2.00 0.87 9.71
C GLU A 2 -1.34 0.06 8.58
N ARG A 3 -0.38 -0.81 8.88
CA ARG A 3 0.27 -1.70 7.90
C ARG A 3 0.14 -3.14 8.34
N ARG A 4 -0.26 -4.02 7.42
CA ARG A 4 -0.48 -5.44 7.64
C ARG A 4 0.26 -6.23 6.56
N LYS A 5 1.01 -7.26 6.98
CA LYS A 5 1.53 -8.25 6.02
C LYS A 5 0.37 -9.15 5.58
N LEU A 6 0.25 -9.33 4.27
CA LEU A 6 -0.73 -10.23 3.68
C LEU A 6 0.01 -11.49 3.22
N SER A 7 -0.49 -12.66 3.59
CA SER A 7 0.07 -13.95 3.17
C SER A 7 -0.74 -14.53 2.01
N GLY A 8 -0.96 -13.72 0.97
CA GLY A 8 -1.97 -13.97 -0.08
C GLY A 8 -1.39 -14.26 -1.46
N GLY A 9 -0.25 -14.96 -1.57
CA GLY A 9 0.38 -15.35 -2.83
C GLY A 9 0.93 -14.16 -3.65
N ARG A 10 0.06 -13.44 -4.38
CA ARG A 10 0.44 -12.26 -5.20
C ARG A 10 0.57 -10.97 -4.38
N LEU A 11 -0.05 -10.91 -3.21
CA LEU A 11 0.02 -9.79 -2.28
C LEU A 11 0.96 -10.15 -1.14
N VAL A 12 1.90 -9.26 -0.84
CA VAL A 12 2.88 -9.44 0.25
C VAL A 12 2.59 -8.50 1.43
N GLY A 13 1.88 -7.40 1.18
CA GLY A 13 1.54 -6.43 2.22
C GLY A 13 0.44 -5.49 1.79
N ALA A 14 -0.17 -4.84 2.77
CA ALA A 14 -1.09 -3.75 2.57
C ALA A 14 -0.96 -2.70 3.68
N ALA A 15 -1.23 -1.44 3.34
CA ALA A 15 -1.28 -0.32 4.24
C ALA A 15 -2.62 0.39 4.08
N TYR A 16 -3.25 0.80 5.18
CA TYR A 16 -4.46 1.61 5.15
C TYR A 16 -4.29 2.86 6.00
N ASP A 17 -4.65 4.01 5.44
CA ASP A 17 -4.81 5.25 6.16
C ASP A 17 -6.29 5.63 6.26
N ALA A 18 -6.79 5.71 7.50
CA ALA A 18 -8.17 6.07 7.77
C ALA A 18 -8.44 7.58 7.68
N MET A 19 -7.41 8.42 7.87
CA MET A 19 -7.54 9.88 7.76
C MET A 19 -7.70 10.27 6.29
N ASP A 20 -6.87 9.71 5.41
CA ASP A 20 -6.90 9.96 3.97
C ASP A 20 -7.82 8.99 3.20
N ARG A 21 -8.43 8.00 3.89
CA ARG A 21 -9.20 6.90 3.29
C ARG A 21 -8.44 6.27 2.12
N ARG A 22 -7.15 6.01 2.35
CA ARG A 22 -6.19 5.56 1.34
C ARG A 22 -5.73 4.15 1.63
N LEU A 23 -5.82 3.27 0.64
CA LEU A 23 -5.34 1.89 0.72
C LEU A 23 -4.14 1.71 -0.22
N GLU A 24 -3.05 1.16 0.28
CA GLU A 24 -1.87 0.81 -0.49
C GLU A 24 -1.66 -0.69 -0.44
N ILE A 25 -1.42 -1.30 -1.58
CA ILE A 25 -1.27 -2.74 -1.75
C ILE A 25 0.10 -3.02 -2.34
N GLU A 26 0.89 -3.83 -1.65
CA GLU A 26 2.20 -4.28 -2.10
C GLU A 26 2.08 -5.67 -2.72
N PHE A 27 2.47 -5.77 -3.98
CA PHE A 27 2.49 -7.01 -4.74
C PHE A 27 3.86 -7.69 -4.61
N SER A 28 3.86 -9.02 -4.76
CA SER A 28 5.09 -9.82 -4.70
C SER A 28 6.13 -9.45 -5.77
N GLY A 29 5.71 -8.81 -6.85
CA GLY A 29 6.60 -8.27 -7.89
C GLY A 29 7.30 -6.95 -7.52
N GLY A 30 7.08 -6.40 -6.31
CA GLY A 30 7.63 -5.11 -5.89
C GLY A 30 6.85 -3.89 -6.42
N GLU A 31 5.70 -4.13 -7.05
CA GLU A 31 4.76 -3.07 -7.41
C GLU A 31 3.91 -2.68 -6.19
N VAL A 32 3.69 -1.38 -6.00
CA VAL A 32 2.78 -0.85 -4.99
C VAL A 32 1.68 -0.07 -5.69
N LYS A 33 0.43 -0.45 -5.45
CA LYS A 33 -0.75 0.28 -5.94
C LYS A 33 -1.41 1.02 -4.79
N ALA A 34 -1.73 2.30 -5.01
CA ALA A 34 -2.46 3.12 -4.05
C ALA A 34 -3.86 3.44 -4.60
N PHE A 35 -4.85 3.36 -3.72
CA PHE A 35 -6.25 3.62 -3.97
C PHE A 35 -6.73 4.68 -2.97
N LYS A 36 -7.55 5.62 -3.44
CA LYS A 36 -8.17 6.65 -2.59
C LYS A 36 -9.67 6.40 -2.48
N ASP A 37 -10.29 7.08 -1.52
CA ASP A 37 -11.71 6.95 -1.19
C ASP A 37 -12.11 5.52 -0.79
N VAL A 38 -11.16 4.76 -0.22
CA VAL A 38 -11.42 3.40 0.26
C VAL A 38 -11.98 3.44 1.68
N PRO A 39 -13.19 2.92 1.94
CA PRO A 39 -13.77 2.87 3.27
C PRO A 39 -13.00 1.96 4.22
N ALA A 40 -13.00 2.30 5.51
CA ALA A 40 -12.33 1.48 6.54
C ALA A 40 -12.93 0.07 6.63
N GLU A 41 -14.18 -0.11 6.22
CA GLU A 41 -14.81 -1.43 6.14
C GLU A 41 -14.15 -2.35 5.11
N VAL A 42 -13.70 -1.81 3.98
CA VAL A 42 -12.97 -2.57 2.96
C VAL A 42 -11.63 -3.05 3.52
N TRP A 43 -10.92 -2.19 4.26
CA TRP A 43 -9.70 -2.58 4.98
C TRP A 43 -9.96 -3.72 5.97
N ARG A 44 -10.96 -3.58 6.84
CA ARG A 44 -11.30 -4.63 7.82
C ARG A 44 -11.63 -5.95 7.14
N ARG A 45 -12.40 -5.92 6.04
CA ARG A 45 -12.75 -7.12 5.27
C ARG A 45 -11.54 -7.74 4.58
N LEU A 46 -10.66 -6.93 3.99
CA LEU A 46 -9.42 -7.40 3.38
C LEU A 46 -8.53 -8.13 4.41
N VAL A 47 -8.40 -7.54 5.60
CA VAL A 47 -7.59 -8.10 6.69
C VAL A 47 -8.23 -9.34 7.31
N ALA A 48 -9.56 -9.39 7.40
CA ALA A 48 -10.31 -10.53 7.93
C ALA A 48 -10.51 -11.65 6.90
N ALA A 49 -10.29 -11.38 5.61
CA ALA A 49 -10.50 -12.35 4.55
C ALA A 49 -9.49 -13.50 4.64
N PRO A 50 -9.92 -14.76 4.49
CA PRO A 50 -9.02 -15.91 4.46
C PRO A 50 -8.10 -15.87 3.24
N ASN A 51 -8.51 -15.22 2.15
CA ASN A 51 -7.69 -15.00 0.97
C ASN A 51 -7.77 -13.52 0.50
N PRO A 52 -6.88 -12.65 0.99
CA PRO A 52 -6.93 -11.22 0.70
C PRO A 52 -6.69 -10.88 -0.77
N ALA A 53 -5.97 -11.72 -1.52
CA ALA A 53 -5.72 -11.48 -2.94
C ALA A 53 -6.97 -11.64 -3.82
N VAL A 54 -7.82 -12.60 -3.49
CA VAL A 54 -9.10 -12.81 -4.19
C VAL A 54 -10.06 -11.68 -3.86
N PHE A 55 -10.17 -11.31 -2.57
CA PHE A 55 -11.00 -10.18 -2.16
C PHE A 55 -10.58 -8.87 -2.84
N TYR A 56 -9.27 -8.61 -2.93
CA TYR A 56 -8.75 -7.46 -3.65
C TYR A 56 -9.15 -7.47 -5.14
N ALA A 57 -9.02 -8.59 -5.85
CA ALA A 57 -9.33 -8.66 -7.27
C ALA A 57 -10.83 -8.45 -7.56
N ASP A 58 -11.70 -9.06 -6.74
CA ASP A 58 -13.15 -9.01 -6.93
C ASP A 58 -13.76 -7.68 -6.47
N ARG A 59 -13.30 -7.13 -5.33
CA ARG A 59 -13.92 -5.94 -4.72
C ARG A 59 -13.17 -4.64 -4.94
N ILE A 60 -11.84 -4.68 -5.10
CA ILE A 60 -11.02 -3.47 -5.14
C ILE A 60 -10.60 -3.17 -6.58
N GLU A 61 -10.22 -4.19 -7.35
CA GLU A 61 -9.80 -4.03 -8.75
C GLU A 61 -10.98 -3.76 -9.70
N GLU A 62 -12.18 -4.30 -9.44
CA GLU A 62 -13.39 -4.00 -10.23
C GLU A 62 -14.14 -2.73 -9.77
N GLU A 63 -14.23 -2.47 -8.46
CA GLU A 63 -15.15 -1.46 -7.91
C GLU A 63 -14.50 -0.08 -7.71
N TYR A 64 -13.18 -0.03 -7.46
CA TYR A 64 -12.48 1.22 -7.17
C TYR A 64 -11.60 1.60 -8.35
N VAL A 65 -11.88 2.76 -8.94
CA VAL A 65 -11.03 3.34 -9.99
C VAL A 65 -9.64 3.55 -9.40
N THR A 66 -8.68 2.75 -9.85
CA THR A 66 -7.27 3.03 -9.64
C THR A 66 -7.04 4.42 -10.21
N GLU A 67 -6.83 5.42 -9.34
CA GLU A 67 -6.06 6.57 -9.77
C GLU A 67 -4.77 5.96 -10.32
N ARG A 68 -4.55 6.09 -11.63
CA ARG A 68 -3.24 5.88 -12.26
C ARG A 68 -2.29 7.00 -11.77
N GLY A 69 -2.25 7.23 -10.47
CA GLY A 69 -1.49 8.25 -9.78
C GLY A 69 -0.14 7.68 -9.46
N ARG A 70 0.74 7.68 -10.47
CA ARG A 70 2.19 7.46 -10.34
C ARG A 70 2.55 6.23 -9.51
N VAL A 71 2.79 5.11 -10.19
CA VAL A 71 3.47 3.93 -9.63
C VAL A 71 4.72 4.42 -8.89
N VAL A 72 4.67 4.52 -7.57
CA VAL A 72 5.85 4.79 -6.76
C VAL A 72 6.59 3.47 -6.79
N ARG A 73 7.53 3.32 -7.73
CA ARG A 73 8.40 2.15 -7.75
C ARG A 73 8.97 2.02 -6.34
N ALA A 74 8.93 0.84 -5.73
CA ALA A 74 9.44 0.63 -4.37
C ALA A 74 10.91 1.10 -4.18
N ALA A 75 11.66 1.25 -5.28
CA ALA A 75 12.95 1.93 -5.33
C ALA A 75 12.92 3.40 -4.86
N ASP A 76 11.88 4.18 -5.23
CA ASP A 76 11.71 5.59 -4.84
C ASP A 76 11.41 5.76 -3.34
N ALA A 77 10.67 4.83 -2.72
CA ALA A 77 10.33 4.91 -1.30
C ALA A 77 11.56 4.73 -0.40
N ARG A 78 12.48 3.85 -0.81
CA ARG A 78 13.73 3.59 -0.09
C ARG A 78 14.75 4.72 -0.28
N ALA A 79 14.80 5.30 -1.47
CA ALA A 79 15.64 6.47 -1.77
C ALA A 79 15.23 7.73 -0.99
N ARG A 80 13.91 7.95 -0.79
CA ARG A 80 13.40 9.05 0.05
C ARG A 80 13.65 8.83 1.54
N LEU A 81 13.61 7.57 2.01
CA LEU A 81 13.91 7.25 3.40
C LEU A 81 15.40 7.51 3.71
N ASP A 82 16.31 7.06 2.85
CA ASP A 82 17.76 7.26 3.03
C ASP A 82 18.15 8.75 3.02
N SER A 83 17.54 9.54 2.13
CA SER A 83 17.77 10.99 2.05
C SER A 83 17.30 11.78 3.30
N LEU A 84 16.40 11.21 4.11
CA LEU A 84 15.89 11.83 5.35
C LEU A 84 16.70 11.42 6.59
N PHE A 85 17.40 10.29 6.55
CA PHE A 85 18.28 9.83 7.64
C PHE A 85 19.78 10.05 7.34
N GLY A 86 20.13 10.37 6.09
CA GLY A 86 21.49 10.55 5.60
C GLY A 86 21.94 12.00 5.52
N LYS A 87 21.94 12.72 6.65
CA LYS A 87 22.93 13.79 6.90
C LYS A 87 22.83 14.32 8.34
N PRO A 88 23.83 14.05 9.19
CA PRO A 88 24.27 15.06 10.11
C PRO A 88 25.20 15.99 9.32
N ASP A 89 24.76 17.23 9.17
CA ASP A 89 25.63 18.37 9.01
C ASP A 89 26.80 18.26 10.01
N ARG A 90 28.04 18.33 9.53
CA ARG A 90 29.19 18.65 10.35
C ARG A 90 29.90 19.84 9.72
N ASN A 91 29.31 21.00 9.92
CA ASN A 91 30.03 22.26 10.00
C ASN A 91 31.20 22.14 11.01
N SER A 92 32.44 22.31 10.53
CA SER A 92 33.57 23.00 11.19
C SER A 92 34.70 23.18 10.19
#